data_AF-A0A1Q7RH68-F1
#
_entry.id   AF-A0A1Q7RH68-F1
#
_cell.length_a   1.000
_cell.length_b   1.000
_cell.length_c   1.000
_cell.angle_alpha   90.00
_cell.angle_beta   90.00
_cell.angle_gamma   90.00
#
_symmetry.space_group_name_H-M   'P 1'
#
loop_
_entity.id
_entity.type
_entity.pdbx_description
1 polymer ?
#
loop_
_entity_poly.entity_id
_entity_poly.type
_entity_poly.pdbx_seq_one_letter_code
_entity_poly.pdbx_strand_id
1 'polypeptide(L)'
;MTTTLPPQLTEEEEHTLSPTLSSLSTLSTLWIPLDETIQQWAAFAQEAITVPALLATSTAFYGLAWEAKALRHYTWACHERKRQRARKEAHWLERAVQDLDYAVDQWQQVLSWLELAGNDDEQQDPASLEAIRHLMGQAAEHQARRRALHRQVLQEYASVKQQLRQQHRK
;
A
#
# COMPACT_ATOMS: atom_id res chain seq x y z
N MET A 1 26.64 -48.44 -27.13
CA MET A 1 25.40 -47.66 -26.90
C MET A 1 25.83 -46.33 -26.32
N THR A 2 25.66 -45.26 -27.08
CA THR A 2 26.19 -43.92 -26.80
C THR A 2 25.05 -43.09 -26.22
N THR A 3 25.16 -42.69 -24.95
CA THR A 3 24.17 -41.82 -24.30
C THR A 3 24.69 -40.39 -24.31
N THR A 4 24.11 -39.58 -25.19
CA THR A 4 24.28 -38.12 -25.25
C THR A 4 23.14 -37.49 -24.44
N LEU A 5 23.45 -36.67 -23.43
CA LEU A 5 22.48 -35.81 -22.76
C LEU A 5 23.04 -34.37 -22.66
N PRO A 6 22.20 -33.32 -22.81
CA PRO A 6 22.63 -31.96 -23.16
C PRO A 6 23.03 -31.10 -21.94
N PRO A 7 23.63 -29.92 -22.18
CA PRO A 7 24.19 -29.07 -21.14
C PRO A 7 23.15 -28.22 -20.40
N GLN A 8 23.54 -27.89 -19.16
CA GLN A 8 22.97 -26.97 -18.18
C GLN A 8 22.21 -25.78 -18.78
N LEU A 9 20.96 -25.60 -18.34
CA LEU A 9 20.30 -24.30 -18.35
C LEU A 9 20.78 -23.51 -17.14
N THR A 10 21.51 -22.44 -17.41
CA THR A 10 21.85 -21.37 -16.48
C THR A 10 20.55 -20.77 -15.94
N GLU A 11 20.30 -20.94 -14.64
CA GLU A 11 19.35 -20.15 -13.87
C GLU A 11 19.95 -18.73 -13.69
N GLU A 12 19.89 -17.91 -14.73
CA GLU A 12 20.09 -16.48 -14.61
C GLU A 12 18.81 -15.77 -15.06
N GLU A 13 18.39 -14.81 -14.24
CA GLU A 13 17.32 -13.83 -14.48
C GLU A 13 15.87 -14.23 -14.17
N GLU A 14 15.63 -14.67 -12.93
CA GLU A 14 14.35 -14.36 -12.27
C GLU A 14 14.62 -13.53 -11.01
N HIS A 15 15.03 -12.27 -11.21
CA HIS A 15 14.97 -11.24 -10.17
C HIS A 15 13.51 -10.84 -9.94
N THR A 16 12.70 -11.78 -9.45
CA THR A 16 11.50 -11.45 -8.67
C THR A 16 11.98 -10.83 -7.37
N LEU A 17 12.06 -9.49 -7.37
CA LEU A 17 12.29 -8.66 -6.19
C LEU A 17 11.09 -8.78 -5.24
N SER A 18 10.89 -9.97 -4.68
CA SER A 18 10.16 -10.16 -3.43
C SER A 18 11.00 -9.45 -2.37
N PRO A 19 10.53 -8.37 -1.74
CA PRO A 19 11.28 -7.72 -0.68
C PRO A 19 11.37 -8.72 0.47
N THR A 20 12.51 -9.39 0.62
CA THR A 20 12.83 -10.23 1.77
C THR A 20 12.59 -9.43 3.04
N LEU A 21 11.87 -9.99 4.01
CA LEU A 21 11.47 -9.35 5.28
C LEU A 21 12.60 -8.55 5.96
N SER A 22 13.87 -8.96 5.80
CA SER A 22 15.05 -8.23 6.28
C SER A 22 15.22 -6.81 5.71
N SER A 23 14.72 -6.51 4.51
CA SER A 23 14.75 -5.14 3.95
C SER A 23 13.68 -4.23 4.56
N LEU A 24 12.64 -4.80 5.16
CA LEU A 24 11.56 -4.06 5.83
C LEU A 24 11.99 -3.53 7.21
N SER A 25 13.01 -4.10 7.85
CA SER A 25 13.52 -3.62 9.16
C SER A 25 14.01 -2.16 9.15
N THR A 26 14.32 -1.61 7.97
CA THR A 26 14.70 -0.19 7.81
C THR A 26 13.52 0.74 7.48
N LEU A 27 12.32 0.19 7.25
CA LEU A 27 11.14 0.98 6.90
C LEU A 27 10.46 1.50 8.18
N SER A 28 9.93 2.72 8.07
CA SER A 28 9.10 3.33 9.12
C SER A 28 8.03 2.34 9.61
N THR A 29 7.73 2.37 10.91
CA THR A 29 6.62 1.61 11.52
C THR A 29 5.27 1.94 10.87
N LEU A 30 5.18 3.00 10.07
CA LEU A 30 3.99 3.32 9.29
C LEU A 30 3.79 2.39 8.07
N TRP A 31 4.81 1.68 7.61
CA TRP A 31 4.70 0.68 6.53
C TRP A 31 4.30 -0.73 7.02
N ILE A 32 3.73 -0.86 8.24
CA ILE A 32 3.23 -2.13 8.83
C ILE A 32 2.52 -3.01 7.79
N PRO A 33 2.70 -4.34 7.87
CA PRO A 33 2.23 -5.28 6.87
C PRO A 33 0.72 -5.14 6.58
N LEU A 34 0.42 -5.16 5.28
CA LEU A 34 -0.93 -5.10 4.74
C LEU A 34 -1.72 -6.39 4.99
N ASP A 35 -1.05 -7.48 5.38
CA ASP A 35 -1.62 -8.82 5.46
C ASP A 35 -2.80 -8.91 6.44
N GLU A 36 -2.67 -8.30 7.63
CA GLU A 36 -3.75 -8.27 8.62
C GLU A 36 -4.97 -7.51 8.07
N THR A 37 -4.74 -6.35 7.44
CA THR A 37 -5.80 -5.56 6.82
C THR A 37 -6.45 -6.33 5.65
N ILE A 38 -5.65 -6.98 4.80
CA ILE A 38 -6.15 -7.82 3.70
C ILE A 38 -7.05 -8.94 4.26
N GLN A 39 -6.62 -9.63 5.31
CA GLN A 39 -7.40 -10.71 5.93
C GLN A 39 -8.70 -10.21 6.54
N GLN A 40 -8.67 -9.08 7.24
CA GLN A 40 -9.87 -8.45 7.82
C GLN A 40 -10.90 -8.11 6.73
N TRP A 41 -10.46 -7.47 5.64
CA TRP A 41 -11.34 -7.12 4.53
C TRP A 41 -11.82 -8.33 3.74
N ALA A 42 -11.00 -9.39 3.64
CA ALA A 42 -11.41 -10.65 3.04
C ALA A 42 -12.47 -11.39 3.88
N ALA A 43 -12.40 -11.29 5.21
CA ALA A 43 -13.43 -11.85 6.08
C ALA A 43 -14.76 -11.11 5.90
N PHE A 44 -14.74 -9.77 5.95
CA PHE A 44 -15.93 -8.96 5.70
C PHE A 44 -16.54 -9.22 4.31
N ALA A 45 -15.71 -9.39 3.28
CA ALA A 45 -16.15 -9.67 1.92
C ALA A 45 -17.02 -10.95 1.80
N GLN A 46 -16.85 -11.93 2.69
CA GLN A 46 -17.64 -13.17 2.67
C GLN A 46 -19.08 -12.95 3.12
N GLU A 47 -19.32 -11.91 3.94
CA GLU A 47 -20.61 -11.56 4.52
C GLU A 47 -21.26 -10.36 3.82
N ALA A 48 -20.49 -9.63 2.99
CA ALA A 48 -20.94 -8.45 2.27
C ALA A 48 -21.96 -8.80 1.16
N ILE A 49 -23.25 -8.64 1.47
CA ILE A 49 -24.35 -8.91 0.53
C ILE A 49 -25.01 -7.65 -0.04
N THR A 50 -24.83 -6.49 0.59
CA THR A 50 -25.41 -5.23 0.12
C THR A 50 -24.49 -4.57 -0.91
N VAL A 51 -25.07 -3.79 -1.83
CA VAL A 51 -24.30 -3.05 -2.84
C VAL A 51 -23.26 -2.11 -2.19
N PRO A 52 -23.59 -1.33 -1.14
CA PRO A 52 -22.59 -0.50 -0.45
C PRO A 52 -21.46 -1.31 0.21
N ALA A 53 -21.75 -2.48 0.80
CA ALA A 53 -20.73 -3.33 1.40
C ALA A 53 -19.78 -3.94 0.35
N LEU A 54 -20.32 -4.35 -0.81
CA LEU A 54 -19.52 -4.81 -1.94
C LEU A 54 -18.63 -3.70 -2.52
N LEU A 55 -19.18 -2.48 -2.64
CA LEU A 55 -18.41 -1.31 -3.07
C LEU A 55 -17.28 -1.00 -2.07
N ALA A 56 -17.59 -0.92 -0.77
CA ALA A 56 -16.59 -0.70 0.28
C ALA A 56 -15.45 -1.72 0.19
N THR A 57 -15.79 -3.01 0.05
CA THR A 57 -14.83 -4.11 -0.08
C THR A 57 -13.94 -3.94 -1.31
N SER A 58 -14.54 -3.71 -2.49
CA SER A 58 -13.79 -3.53 -3.73
C SER A 58 -12.85 -2.32 -3.69
N THR A 59 -13.32 -1.21 -3.11
CA THR A 59 -12.54 0.01 -2.92
C THR A 59 -11.41 -0.20 -1.92
N ALA A 60 -11.63 -0.97 -0.85
CA ALA A 60 -10.59 -1.31 0.12
C ALA A 60 -9.45 -2.11 -0.54
N PHE A 61 -9.77 -3.15 -1.31
CA PHE A 61 -8.75 -3.91 -2.05
C PHE A 61 -8.02 -3.06 -3.09
N TYR A 62 -8.73 -2.14 -3.75
CA TYR A 62 -8.09 -1.20 -4.66
C TYR A 62 -7.14 -0.24 -3.93
N GLY A 63 -7.53 0.28 -2.76
CA GLY A 63 -6.67 1.07 -1.87
C GLY A 63 -5.41 0.32 -1.45
N LEU A 64 -5.56 -0.94 -1.01
CA LEU A 64 -4.46 -1.83 -0.64
C LEU A 64 -3.48 -2.06 -1.80
N ALA A 65 -3.99 -2.19 -3.03
CA ALA A 65 -3.14 -2.32 -4.22
C ALA A 65 -2.27 -1.06 -4.46
N TRP A 66 -2.83 0.14 -4.25
CA TRP A 66 -2.06 1.39 -4.30
C TRP A 66 -1.02 1.47 -3.18
N GLU A 67 -1.33 1.02 -1.97
CA GLU A 67 -0.37 0.96 -0.88
C GLU A 67 0.81 0.02 -1.18
N ALA A 68 0.54 -1.18 -1.72
CA ALA A 68 1.57 -2.12 -2.11
C ALA A 68 2.48 -1.52 -3.20
N LYS A 69 1.89 -0.80 -4.16
CA LYS A 69 2.62 -0.10 -5.20
C LYS A 69 3.47 1.05 -4.65
N ALA A 70 2.94 1.84 -3.72
CA ALA A 70 3.66 2.88 -3.03
C ALA A 70 4.87 2.33 -2.25
N LEU A 71 4.68 1.21 -1.54
CA LEU A 71 5.73 0.52 -0.80
C LEU A 71 6.86 0.07 -1.73
N ARG A 72 6.52 -0.46 -2.91
CA ARG A 72 7.50 -0.85 -3.92
C ARG A 72 8.32 0.35 -4.40
N HIS A 73 7.67 1.47 -4.72
CA HIS A 73 8.37 2.69 -5.13
C HIS A 73 9.25 3.26 -4.02
N TYR A 74 8.76 3.27 -2.78
CA TYR A 74 9.56 3.71 -1.63
C TYR A 74 10.81 2.82 -1.44
N THR A 75 10.65 1.50 -1.58
CA THR A 75 11.76 0.56 -1.53
C THR A 75 12.81 0.85 -2.60
N TRP A 76 12.40 1.13 -3.83
CA TRP A 76 13.32 1.56 -4.90
C TRP A 76 14.01 2.89 -4.59
N ALA A 77 13.31 3.85 -3.99
CA ALA A 77 13.92 5.08 -3.51
C ALA A 77 15.02 4.80 -2.48
N CYS A 78 14.77 3.93 -1.50
CA CYS A 78 15.77 3.52 -0.51
C CYS A 78 17.00 2.85 -1.17
N HIS A 79 16.80 2.02 -2.20
CA HIS A 79 17.91 1.43 -2.95
C HIS A 79 18.74 2.48 -3.70
N GLU A 80 18.09 3.45 -4.35
CA GLU A 80 18.80 4.53 -5.04
C GLU A 80 19.50 5.50 -4.08
N ARG A 81 18.96 5.71 -2.87
CA ARG A 81 19.62 6.41 -1.76
C ARG A 81 20.94 5.73 -1.37
N LYS A 82 20.92 4.40 -1.17
CA LYS A 82 22.13 3.61 -0.85
C LYS A 82 23.20 3.71 -1.97
N ARG A 83 22.75 3.86 -3.22
CA ARG A 83 23.62 4.07 -4.40
C ARG A 83 24.00 5.54 -4.62
N GLN A 84 23.60 6.45 -3.72
CA GLN A 84 23.85 7.90 -3.79
C GLN A 84 23.31 8.57 -5.08
N ARG A 85 22.22 8.03 -5.65
CA ARG A 85 21.60 8.51 -6.88
C ARG A 85 20.41 9.41 -6.58
N ALA A 86 20.68 10.58 -5.99
CA ALA A 86 19.66 11.51 -5.46
C ALA A 86 18.54 11.88 -6.46
N ARG A 87 18.84 12.03 -7.76
CA ARG A 87 17.81 12.30 -8.78
C ARG A 87 16.84 11.14 -8.96
N LYS A 88 17.33 9.89 -8.94
CA LYS A 88 16.49 8.68 -9.06
C LYS A 88 15.75 8.40 -7.76
N GLU A 89 16.38 8.65 -6.61
CA GLU A 89 15.70 8.64 -5.32
C GLU A 89 14.50 9.60 -5.33
N ALA A 90 14.71 10.87 -5.72
CA ALA A 90 13.62 11.85 -5.78
C ALA A 90 12.48 11.43 -6.72
N HIS A 91 12.81 10.83 -7.87
CA HIS A 91 11.81 10.30 -8.80
C HIS A 91 10.95 9.21 -8.16
N TRP A 92 11.57 8.24 -7.47
CA TRP A 92 10.83 7.16 -6.84
C TRP A 92 10.02 7.61 -5.61
N LEU A 93 10.54 8.56 -4.82
CA LEU A 93 9.78 9.16 -3.72
C LEU A 93 8.55 9.90 -4.25
N GLU A 94 8.65 10.65 -5.34
CA GLU A 94 7.52 11.32 -5.97
C GLU A 94 6.42 10.33 -6.40
N ARG A 95 6.81 9.19 -6.99
CA ARG A 95 5.86 8.12 -7.36
C ARG A 95 5.21 7.48 -6.13
N ALA A 96 5.98 7.26 -5.06
CA ALA A 96 5.44 6.74 -3.81
C ALA A 96 4.43 7.70 -3.17
N VAL A 97 4.70 9.02 -3.18
CA VAL A 97 3.73 10.05 -2.72
C VAL A 97 2.45 9.98 -3.53
N GLN A 98 2.54 9.97 -4.86
CA GLN A 98 1.37 9.89 -5.75
C GLN A 98 0.52 8.65 -5.47
N ASP A 99 1.14 7.48 -5.35
CA ASP A 99 0.40 6.25 -5.05
C ASP A 99 -0.24 6.29 -3.64
N LEU A 100 0.41 6.94 -2.66
CA LEU A 100 -0.19 7.15 -1.32
C LEU A 100 -1.36 8.13 -1.35
N ASP A 101 -1.34 9.16 -2.19
CA ASP A 101 -2.50 10.05 -2.40
C ASP A 101 -3.71 9.23 -2.87
N TYR A 102 -3.53 8.41 -3.91
CA TYR A 102 -4.59 7.52 -4.39
C TYR A 102 -5.10 6.57 -3.31
N ALA A 103 -4.20 5.98 -2.52
CA ALA A 103 -4.59 5.10 -1.41
C ALA A 103 -5.44 5.83 -0.36
N VAL A 104 -5.03 7.04 0.06
CA VAL A 104 -5.79 7.85 1.03
C VAL A 104 -7.19 8.19 0.51
N ASP A 105 -7.31 8.51 -0.78
CA ASP A 105 -8.60 8.79 -1.42
C ASP A 105 -9.49 7.55 -1.47
N GLN A 106 -8.93 6.36 -1.74
CA GLN A 106 -9.70 5.12 -1.69
C GLN A 106 -10.23 4.85 -0.29
N TRP A 107 -9.40 5.00 0.75
CA TRP A 107 -9.85 4.79 2.13
C TRP A 107 -10.90 5.81 2.60
N GLN A 108 -10.89 7.03 2.03
CA GLN A 108 -11.97 7.98 2.26
C GLN A 108 -13.29 7.48 1.66
N GLN A 109 -13.25 6.92 0.45
CA GLN A 109 -14.43 6.35 -0.19
C GLN A 109 -14.93 5.09 0.54
N VAL A 110 -14.03 4.24 1.03
CA VAL A 110 -14.38 3.08 1.87
C VAL A 110 -15.24 3.51 3.05
N LEU A 111 -14.84 4.54 3.78
CA LEU A 111 -15.60 5.06 4.92
C LEU A 111 -16.99 5.53 4.50
N SER A 112 -17.11 6.27 3.38
CA SER A 112 -18.41 6.70 2.86
C SER A 112 -19.30 5.54 2.43
N TRP A 113 -18.74 4.47 1.85
CA TRP A 113 -19.51 3.28 1.50
C TRP A 113 -19.96 2.49 2.73
N LEU A 114 -19.14 2.40 3.77
CA LEU A 114 -19.52 1.78 5.04
C LEU A 114 -20.60 2.58 5.78
N GLU A 115 -20.53 3.91 5.74
CA GLU A 115 -21.60 4.78 6.27
C GLU A 115 -22.92 4.51 5.55
N LEU A 116 -22.90 4.40 4.22
CA LEU A 116 -24.09 4.03 3.45
C LEU A 116 -24.56 2.61 3.77
N ALA A 117 -23.64 1.65 3.92
CA ALA A 117 -23.97 0.27 4.28
C ALA A 117 -24.65 0.17 5.65
N GLY A 118 -24.22 0.96 6.64
CA GLY A 118 -24.79 0.97 7.98
C GLY A 118 -26.10 1.76 8.14
N ASN A 119 -26.53 2.47 7.09
CA ASN A 119 -27.80 3.20 7.04
C ASN A 119 -28.86 2.48 6.18
N ASP A 120 -28.54 1.31 5.62
CA ASP A 120 -29.46 0.52 4.79
C ASP A 120 -30.38 -0.32 5.70
N ASP A 121 -31.34 0.37 6.33
CA ASP A 121 -32.18 -0.13 7.43
C ASP A 121 -33.08 -1.32 7.07
N GLU A 122 -33.37 -1.57 5.79
CA GLU A 122 -34.36 -2.57 5.39
C GLU A 122 -33.86 -4.02 5.49
N GLN A 123 -32.55 -4.26 5.67
CA GLN A 123 -31.95 -5.60 5.51
C GLN A 123 -30.92 -6.02 6.56
N GLN A 124 -30.63 -5.20 7.58
CA GLN A 124 -29.51 -5.48 8.48
C GLN A 124 -29.94 -5.95 9.87
N ASP A 125 -29.42 -7.11 10.27
CA ASP A 125 -29.48 -7.56 11.65
C ASP A 125 -28.50 -6.76 12.55
N PRO A 126 -28.71 -6.74 13.88
CA PRO A 126 -27.87 -5.98 14.79
C PRO A 126 -26.38 -6.37 14.79
N ALA A 127 -26.04 -7.63 14.50
CA ALA A 127 -24.66 -8.09 14.47
C ALA A 127 -23.93 -7.56 13.23
N SER A 128 -24.61 -7.54 12.07
CA SER A 128 -24.10 -6.91 10.84
C SER A 128 -23.80 -5.42 11.04
N LEU A 129 -24.67 -4.69 11.74
CA LEU A 129 -24.45 -3.28 12.08
C LEU A 129 -23.24 -3.07 13.00
N GLU A 130 -23.06 -3.94 13.99
CA GLU A 130 -21.90 -3.89 14.88
C GLU A 130 -20.60 -4.17 14.11
N ALA A 131 -20.61 -5.16 13.20
CA ALA A 131 -19.48 -5.47 12.33
C ALA A 131 -19.10 -4.28 11.43
N ILE A 132 -20.08 -3.60 10.82
CA ILE A 132 -19.84 -2.39 10.01
C ILE A 132 -19.23 -1.27 10.85
N ARG A 133 -19.76 -1.02 12.06
CA ARG A 133 -19.22 0.01 12.96
C ARG A 133 -17.80 -0.30 13.39
N HIS A 134 -17.51 -1.56 13.71
CA HIS A 134 -16.16 -2.01 14.04
C HIS A 134 -15.21 -1.78 12.86
N LEU A 135 -15.62 -2.18 11.65
CA LEU A 135 -14.83 -2.02 10.43
C LEU A 135 -14.60 -0.55 10.07
N MET A 136 -15.58 0.34 10.29
CA MET A 136 -15.42 1.77 10.13
C MET A 136 -14.33 2.33 11.06
N GLY A 137 -14.30 1.90 12.33
CA GLY A 137 -13.25 2.28 13.28
C GLY A 137 -11.86 1.87 12.79
N GLN A 138 -11.72 0.62 12.33
CA GLN A 138 -10.47 0.10 11.78
C GLN A 138 -10.06 0.84 10.50
N ALA A 139 -10.99 1.09 9.58
CA ALA A 139 -10.74 1.83 8.35
C ALA A 139 -10.29 3.28 8.63
N ALA A 140 -10.88 3.94 9.63
CA ALA A 140 -10.51 5.29 10.03
C ALA A 140 -9.09 5.33 10.63
N GLU A 141 -8.74 4.37 11.49
CA GLU A 141 -7.38 4.24 12.03
C GLU A 141 -6.36 3.98 10.91
N HIS A 142 -6.69 3.07 9.99
CA HIS A 142 -5.83 2.75 8.85
C HIS A 142 -5.63 3.97 7.94
N GLN A 143 -6.70 4.71 7.64
CA GLN A 143 -6.63 5.96 6.88
C GLN A 143 -5.77 7.01 7.58
N ALA A 144 -5.92 7.18 8.90
CA ALA A 144 -5.12 8.12 9.67
C ALA A 144 -3.62 7.76 9.59
N ARG A 145 -3.29 6.46 9.68
CA ARG A 145 -1.94 5.95 9.49
C ARG A 145 -1.42 6.23 8.07
N ARG A 146 -2.24 6.04 7.03
CA ARG A 146 -1.86 6.36 5.64
C ARG A 146 -1.58 7.84 5.42
N ARG A 147 -2.40 8.72 5.99
CA ARG A 147 -2.17 10.17 5.96
C ARG A 147 -0.86 10.55 6.66
N ALA A 148 -0.55 9.90 7.78
CA ALA A 148 0.74 10.12 8.46
C ALA A 148 1.91 9.66 7.60
N LEU A 149 1.79 8.49 6.96
CA LEU A 149 2.81 7.95 6.07
C LEU A 149 3.04 8.85 4.84
N HIS A 150 1.96 9.29 4.20
CA HIS A 150 2.01 10.22 3.09
C HIS A 150 2.81 11.48 3.44
N ARG A 151 2.49 12.12 4.58
CA ARG A 151 3.22 13.30 5.06
C ARG A 151 4.70 13.01 5.26
N GLN A 152 5.05 11.85 5.84
CA GLN A 152 6.44 11.46 6.03
C GLN A 152 7.19 11.35 4.69
N VAL A 153 6.64 10.59 3.73
CA VAL A 153 7.29 10.38 2.42
C VAL A 153 7.37 11.68 1.63
N LEU A 154 6.36 12.55 1.73
CA LEU A 154 6.38 13.89 1.12
C LEU A 154 7.49 14.77 1.70
N GLN A 155 7.71 14.74 3.01
CA GLN A 155 8.81 15.46 3.65
C GLN A 155 10.18 14.94 3.21
N GLU A 156 10.33 13.61 3.08
CA GLU A 156 11.55 13.01 2.53
C GLU A 156 11.79 13.47 1.08
N TYR A 157 10.77 13.44 0.22
CA TYR A 157 10.84 13.94 -1.15
C TYR A 157 11.30 15.40 -1.22
N ALA A 158 10.66 16.27 -0.42
CA ALA A 158 10.98 17.69 -0.37
C ALA A 158 12.45 17.93 0.06
N SER A 159 12.93 17.15 1.02
CA SER A 159 14.30 17.22 1.53
C SER A 159 15.33 16.86 0.45
N VAL A 160 15.11 15.77 -0.30
CA VAL A 160 15.99 15.36 -1.41
C VAL A 160 15.98 16.42 -2.53
N LYS A 161 14.81 16.97 -2.86
CA LYS A 161 14.70 18.04 -3.88
C LYS A 161 15.44 19.30 -3.45
N GLN A 162 15.40 19.67 -2.18
CA GLN A 162 16.14 20.81 -1.65
C GLN A 162 17.65 20.60 -1.73
N GLN A 163 18.15 19.41 -1.36
CA GLN A 163 19.56 19.06 -1.49
C GLN A 163 20.04 19.14 -2.94
N LEU A 164 19.26 18.59 -3.88
CA LEU A 164 19.57 18.70 -5.32
C LEU A 164 19.65 20.17 -5.76
N ARG A 165 18.71 21.02 -5.36
CA ARG A 165 18.74 22.46 -5.71
C ARG A 165 19.99 23.17 -5.17
N GLN A 166 20.44 22.82 -3.97
CA GLN A 166 21.65 23.40 -3.37
C GLN A 166 22.93 22.93 -4.08
N GLN A 167 22.97 21.69 -4.57
CA GLN A 167 24.11 21.16 -5.32
C GLN A 167 24.29 21.82 -6.70
N HIS A 168 23.21 22.26 -7.36
CA HIS A 168 23.30 22.92 -8.67
C HIS A 168 23.65 24.43 -8.57
N ARG A 169 23.65 25.00 -7.36
CA ARG A 169 24.00 26.41 -7.12
C ARG A 169 25.47 26.60 -6.73
N LYS A 170 26.19 25.52 -6.46
CA LYS A 170 27.63 25.50 -6.17
C LYS A 170 28.38 25.16 -7.45
#